data_AF-A0A921ISF1-F1
#
_entry.id   AF-A0A921ISF1-F1
#
_cell.length_a   1.000
_cell.length_b   1.000
_cell.length_c   1.000
_cell.angle_alpha   90.00
_cell.angle_beta   90.00
_cell.angle_gamma   90.00
#
_symmetry.space_group_name_H-M   'P 1'
#
loop_
_entity.id
_entity.type
_entity.pdbx_description
1 polymer ?
#
loop_
_entity_poly.entity_id
_entity_poly.type
_entity_poly.pdbx_seq_one_letter_code
_entity_poly.pdbx_strand_id
1 'polypeptide(L)'
;MSRLLSRFVLAIMLLLACAQPAIACGQTPQAEIVILRDLAAREGSIEMLDTKEEQLARAIAQGVDALQDGLDLSSYGATLEQVHSAIALVRNTRHDLFYLGTVTIWHIDGAVTNIELHYDWPTSQIQTMRTELAAAVDEALTWVGYNMESDYDKAKALHDYLVRTCVYDYHNYAAGTIPAESYTAYGALVLGRAVCNGYAEAYEYLLEQVGIDSTIVSSDAMNHAWNVVTIYGNNYHVDVTWDDPVSFSTGQDGGFHDAVETTYFMLSDATMRTRGRGHHDWTPTPSCTDTRYENWRWVSYDGPVEPPYRFRDMTADDWFVTSGVIEYVVEHGLILGVSETRFAPNDPLTRAQFATIMWRYLEPTASAAYRQENTVNETGMPDVESRQWYTGAANWAIESGLIAGVDTAEGRRFKPNDPVTREQIVVMLLRMTDTEIDVDRDTQALFDSYADSAGTSSWARGSMLESLEIGLIVGSGGRLRPQDPCTRAEGGAFIVRAIEELAII
;
A
#
# COMPACT_ATOMS: atom_id res chain seq x y z
N MET A 1 6.23 27.30 -2.40
CA MET A 1 5.65 26.76 -1.15
C MET A 1 6.24 27.34 0.16
N SER A 2 7.12 28.36 0.15
CA SER A 2 7.81 28.83 1.38
C SER A 2 7.06 29.84 2.26
N ARG A 3 5.81 30.22 1.94
CA ARG A 3 5.05 31.23 2.70
C ARG A 3 3.90 30.67 3.55
N LEU A 4 3.53 29.41 3.37
CA LEU A 4 2.49 28.75 4.19
C LEU A 4 3.07 28.01 5.41
N LEU A 5 4.28 27.43 5.31
CA LEU A 5 4.96 26.81 6.47
C LEU A 5 5.28 27.81 7.59
N SER A 6 5.59 29.07 7.26
CA SER A 6 5.90 30.10 8.26
C SER A 6 4.71 30.48 9.16
N ARG A 7 3.47 30.21 8.74
CA ARG A 7 2.27 30.55 9.52
C ARG A 7 1.83 29.42 10.46
N PHE A 8 2.17 28.17 10.16
CA PHE A 8 1.90 27.04 11.05
C PHE A 8 2.89 26.97 12.21
N VAL A 9 4.18 27.25 11.95
CA VAL A 9 5.23 27.31 12.98
C VAL A 9 4.99 28.46 13.98
N LEU A 10 4.40 29.58 13.54
CA LEU A 10 4.10 30.72 14.42
C LEU A 10 2.84 30.52 15.27
N ALA A 11 1.92 29.63 14.88
CA ALA A 11 0.69 29.35 15.63
C ALA A 11 0.94 28.44 16.84
N ILE A 12 1.95 27.55 16.76
CA ILE A 12 2.36 26.68 17.87
C ILE A 12 3.14 27.45 18.95
N MET A 13 3.88 28.50 18.57
CA MET A 13 4.59 29.37 19.53
C MET A 13 3.68 30.21 20.44
N LEU A 14 2.36 30.29 20.19
CA LEU A 14 1.45 31.17 20.95
C LEU A 14 0.48 30.46 21.90
N LEU A 15 0.52 29.14 22.06
CA LEU A 15 -0.50 28.39 22.82
C LEU A 15 -0.04 27.62 24.07
N LEU A 16 1.25 27.63 24.43
CA LEU A 16 1.78 26.90 25.60
C LEU A 16 2.42 27.82 26.65
N ALA A 17 1.70 28.87 27.04
CA ALA A 17 2.02 29.66 28.21
C ALA A 17 1.01 29.38 29.34
N CYS A 18 0.97 28.15 29.85
CA CYS A 18 0.42 27.89 31.18
C CYS A 18 0.90 26.56 31.78
N ALA A 19 1.40 26.66 33.01
CA ALA A 19 1.77 25.61 33.96
C ALA A 19 3.17 24.98 33.82
N GLN A 20 4.20 25.69 34.32
CA GLN A 20 5.36 25.05 34.94
C GLN A 20 5.69 25.71 36.30
N PRO A 21 6.22 24.97 37.30
CA PRO A 21 6.56 25.49 38.62
C PRO A 21 7.86 26.33 38.60
N ALA A 22 8.02 27.18 39.60
CA ALA A 22 9.00 28.26 39.69
C ALA A 22 10.46 27.87 39.38
N ILE A 23 10.98 28.40 38.27
CA ILE A 23 12.39 28.36 37.87
C ILE A 23 13.14 29.53 38.54
N ALA A 24 14.36 29.27 39.03
CA ALA A 24 15.23 30.25 39.66
C ALA A 24 15.58 31.42 38.70
N CYS A 25 15.81 32.60 39.28
CA CYS A 25 16.03 33.86 38.58
C CYS A 25 17.21 33.80 37.60
N GLY A 26 16.93 33.84 36.29
CA GLY A 26 17.90 34.23 35.25
C GLY A 26 17.99 33.32 34.01
N GLN A 27 17.47 32.09 34.06
CA GLN A 27 17.57 31.14 32.95
C GLN A 27 16.17 30.83 32.38
N THR A 28 16.00 31.02 31.07
CA THR A 28 14.75 30.72 30.35
C THR A 28 14.85 29.37 29.65
N PRO A 29 13.85 28.48 29.81
CA PRO A 29 13.75 27.26 29.01
C PRO A 29 13.79 27.56 27.51
N GLN A 30 14.56 26.76 26.78
CA GLN A 30 14.67 26.79 25.32
C GLN A 30 14.11 25.47 24.77
N ALA A 31 13.56 25.52 23.56
CA ALA A 31 13.02 24.35 22.86
C ALA A 31 13.73 24.16 21.51
N GLU A 32 14.08 22.91 21.21
CA GLU A 32 14.56 22.47 19.90
C GLU A 32 13.60 21.43 19.32
N ILE A 33 13.32 21.52 18.01
CA ILE A 33 12.39 20.61 17.33
C ILE A 33 13.19 19.68 16.43
N VAL A 34 13.05 18.38 16.66
CA VAL A 34 13.65 17.32 15.84
C VAL A 34 12.56 16.64 15.03
N ILE A 35 12.64 16.75 13.71
CA ILE A 35 11.72 16.07 12.79
C ILE A 35 12.39 14.75 12.37
N LEU A 36 11.81 13.61 12.77
CA LEU A 36 12.50 12.33 12.65
C LEU A 36 12.72 11.89 11.21
N ARG A 37 11.84 12.27 10.28
CA ARG A 37 12.01 11.98 8.85
C ARG A 37 13.15 12.76 8.19
N ASP A 38 13.57 13.87 8.80
CA ASP A 38 14.63 14.74 8.28
C ASP A 38 15.99 14.39 8.92
N LEU A 39 16.01 13.50 9.93
CA LEU A 39 17.24 12.89 10.42
C LEU A 39 17.76 11.99 9.32
N ALA A 40 18.81 12.45 8.61
CA ALA A 40 19.50 11.62 7.63
C ALA A 40 19.88 10.27 8.25
N ALA A 41 19.84 9.21 7.46
CA ALA A 41 20.44 7.94 7.82
C ALA A 41 21.94 8.18 8.12
N ARG A 42 22.23 8.39 9.42
CA ARG A 42 23.52 8.56 10.08
C ARG A 42 24.17 9.96 10.02
N GLU A 43 23.98 10.70 11.10
CA GLU A 43 25.14 11.14 11.91
C GLU A 43 25.19 10.27 13.17
N GLY A 44 26.32 9.59 13.37
CA GLY A 44 26.54 8.71 14.51
C GLY A 44 26.82 7.27 14.06
N SER A 45 28.10 6.97 13.88
CA SER A 45 28.59 5.63 14.15
C SER A 45 28.02 5.15 15.50
N ILE A 46 27.41 3.96 15.53
CA ILE A 46 27.13 3.22 16.78
C ILE A 46 28.46 2.89 17.51
N GLU A 47 29.61 3.22 16.92
CA GLU A 47 30.89 3.22 17.62
C GLU A 47 30.88 4.22 18.79
N MET A 48 30.76 3.63 19.99
CA MET A 48 31.02 4.19 21.31
C MET A 48 29.97 5.18 21.83
N LEU A 49 28.67 4.84 21.72
CA LEU A 49 27.70 5.40 22.66
C LEU A 49 28.11 5.02 24.08
N ASP A 50 28.01 5.96 25.02
CA ASP A 50 28.23 5.66 26.42
C ASP A 50 26.94 5.09 27.04
N THR A 51 27.06 4.53 28.23
CA THR A 51 25.92 3.89 28.90
C THR A 51 24.71 4.82 29.08
N LYS A 52 24.91 6.15 29.07
CA LYS A 52 23.88 7.16 29.24
C LYS A 52 23.08 7.37 27.95
N GLU A 53 23.68 7.52 26.77
CA GLU A 53 22.89 7.63 25.52
C GLU A 53 22.03 6.40 25.30
N GLU A 54 22.55 5.21 25.60
CA GLU A 54 21.74 3.99 25.54
C GLU A 54 20.62 3.97 26.59
N GLN A 55 20.87 4.45 27.81
CA GLN A 55 19.83 4.57 28.84
C GLN A 55 18.74 5.55 28.42
N LEU A 56 19.12 6.68 27.81
CA LEU A 56 18.21 7.66 27.25
C LEU A 56 17.40 7.07 26.10
N ALA A 57 18.05 6.39 25.14
CA ALA A 57 17.38 5.77 24.01
C ALA A 57 16.36 4.71 24.48
N ARG A 58 16.73 3.88 25.47
CA ARG A 58 15.80 2.94 26.10
C ARG A 58 14.60 3.64 26.75
N ALA A 59 14.82 4.73 27.48
CA ALA A 59 13.74 5.50 28.10
C ALA A 59 12.81 6.15 27.06
N ILE A 60 13.38 6.74 26.01
CA ILE A 60 12.64 7.33 24.89
C ILE A 60 11.79 6.28 24.19
N ALA A 61 12.40 5.15 23.80
CA ALA A 61 11.69 4.05 23.15
C ALA A 61 10.55 3.52 24.02
N GLN A 62 10.75 3.36 25.33
CA GLN A 62 9.69 2.95 26.27
C GLN A 62 8.54 3.97 26.37
N GLY A 63 8.86 5.27 26.36
CA GLY A 63 7.84 6.32 26.35
C GLY A 63 7.00 6.30 25.08
N VAL A 64 7.63 6.09 23.93
CA VAL A 64 6.99 5.96 22.61
C VAL A 64 6.15 4.68 22.53
N ASP A 65 6.65 3.56 23.04
CA ASP A 65 5.92 2.30 23.15
C ASP A 65 4.64 2.44 24.00
N ALA A 66 4.72 3.24 25.06
CA ALA A 66 3.62 3.57 25.95
C ALA A 66 2.72 4.72 25.43
N LEU A 67 3.02 5.27 24.25
CA LEU A 67 2.30 6.39 23.62
C LEU A 67 2.16 7.60 24.56
N GLN A 68 3.23 7.92 25.30
CA GLN A 68 3.28 9.09 26.17
C GLN A 68 3.43 10.37 25.35
N ASP A 69 2.89 11.49 25.85
CA ASP A 69 3.04 12.80 25.19
C ASP A 69 4.40 13.46 25.47
N GLY A 70 5.17 12.94 26.44
CA GLY A 70 6.48 13.46 26.80
C GLY A 70 7.14 12.71 27.95
N LEU A 71 8.43 12.97 28.15
CA LEU A 71 9.28 12.33 29.17
C LEU A 71 10.07 13.37 29.96
N ASP A 72 10.09 13.24 31.29
CA ASP A 72 11.00 14.00 32.15
C ASP A 72 12.39 13.34 32.13
N LEU A 73 13.38 14.06 31.61
CA LEU A 73 14.76 13.62 31.49
C LEU A 73 15.70 14.33 32.47
N SER A 74 15.18 15.21 33.34
CA SER A 74 15.97 16.06 34.24
C SER A 74 16.88 15.24 35.16
N SER A 75 16.42 14.07 35.60
CA SER A 75 17.17 13.15 36.46
C SER A 75 18.39 12.50 35.80
N TYR A 76 18.43 12.45 34.46
CA TYR A 76 19.55 11.88 33.71
C TYR A 76 20.75 12.84 33.62
N GLY A 77 20.53 14.13 33.87
CA GLY A 77 21.55 15.17 33.69
C GLY A 77 22.17 15.09 32.29
N ALA A 78 21.33 14.94 31.27
CA ALA A 78 21.74 14.75 29.89
C ALA A 78 21.99 16.09 29.20
N THR A 79 23.00 16.15 28.33
CA THR A 79 23.18 17.30 27.43
C THR A 79 22.29 17.15 26.20
N LEU A 80 22.09 18.24 25.48
CA LEU A 80 21.37 18.27 24.21
C LEU A 80 21.93 17.24 23.20
N GLU A 81 23.25 17.18 23.06
CA GLU A 81 23.96 16.25 22.15
C GLU A 81 23.70 14.77 22.49
N GLN A 82 23.66 14.43 23.79
CA GLN A 82 23.35 13.06 24.23
C GLN A 82 21.91 12.67 23.92
N VAL A 83 20.97 13.61 24.04
CA VAL A 83 19.56 13.37 23.72
C VAL A 83 19.35 13.27 22.21
N HIS A 84 20.01 14.10 21.40
CA HIS A 84 20.02 13.96 19.94
C HIS A 84 20.54 12.58 19.50
N SER A 85 21.67 12.15 20.06
CA SER A 85 22.26 10.83 19.79
C SER A 85 21.31 9.69 20.18
N ALA A 86 20.62 9.83 21.32
CA ALA A 86 19.62 8.86 21.76
C ALA A 86 18.38 8.81 20.84
N ILE A 87 17.87 9.95 20.39
CA ILE A 87 16.74 10.02 19.43
C ILE A 87 17.15 9.39 18.10
N ALA A 88 18.33 9.70 17.59
CA ALA A 88 18.88 9.10 16.38
C ALA A 88 19.02 7.58 16.52
N LEU A 89 19.50 7.09 17.68
CA LEU A 89 19.57 5.65 17.95
C LEU A 89 18.19 5.00 17.92
N VAL A 90 17.18 5.59 18.57
CA VAL A 90 15.80 5.06 18.53
C VAL A 90 15.30 5.01 17.09
N ARG A 91 15.45 6.10 16.31
CA ARG A 91 15.00 6.13 14.91
C ARG A 91 15.67 5.04 14.06
N ASN A 92 16.96 4.79 14.28
CA ASN A 92 17.75 3.88 13.46
C ASN A 92 17.64 2.40 13.89
N THR A 93 17.12 2.10 15.07
CA THR A 93 17.08 0.73 15.62
C THR A 93 15.69 0.23 16.00
N ARG A 94 14.69 1.12 16.04
CA ARG A 94 13.30 0.77 16.40
C ARG A 94 12.36 1.12 15.25
N HIS A 95 12.50 0.40 14.15
CA HIS A 95 11.67 0.53 12.94
C HIS A 95 10.18 0.32 13.21
N ASP A 96 9.84 -0.40 14.28
CA ASP A 96 8.47 -0.60 14.76
C ASP A 96 7.84 0.65 15.39
N LEU A 97 8.63 1.69 15.68
CA LEU A 97 8.20 2.98 16.21
C LEU A 97 8.07 4.06 15.13
N PHE A 98 7.83 3.66 13.88
CA PHE A 98 7.71 4.52 12.69
C PHE A 98 6.67 5.65 12.82
N TYR A 99 5.77 5.58 13.80
CA TYR A 99 4.73 6.56 14.10
C TYR A 99 5.20 7.76 14.94
N LEU A 100 6.43 7.75 15.46
CA LEU A 100 7.05 8.93 16.07
C LEU A 100 7.53 9.89 14.97
N GLY A 101 6.84 11.02 14.82
CA GLY A 101 7.13 11.98 13.76
C GLY A 101 8.06 13.11 14.20
N THR A 102 7.82 13.69 15.38
CA THR A 102 8.58 14.85 15.87
C THR A 102 8.84 14.75 17.37
N VAL A 103 10.02 15.20 17.82
CA VAL A 103 10.37 15.35 19.24
C VAL A 103 10.72 16.80 19.52
N THR A 104 10.09 17.41 20.53
CA THR A 104 10.49 18.73 21.04
C THR A 104 11.35 18.55 22.29
N ILE A 105 12.59 19.02 22.26
CA ILE A 105 13.56 18.93 23.36
C ILE A 105 13.59 20.24 24.13
N TRP A 106 13.25 20.19 25.42
CA TRP A 106 13.34 21.34 26.32
C TRP A 106 14.61 21.30 27.14
N HIS A 107 15.34 22.42 27.18
CA HIS A 107 16.60 22.52 27.91
C HIS A 107 16.81 23.88 28.57
N ILE A 108 17.68 23.91 29.57
CA ILE A 108 18.17 25.12 30.24
C ILE A 108 19.69 25.08 30.17
N ASP A 109 20.29 26.07 29.50
CA ASP A 109 21.76 26.19 29.31
C ASP A 109 22.43 24.87 28.82
N GLY A 110 21.77 24.18 27.90
CA GLY A 110 22.24 22.92 27.29
C GLY A 110 21.95 21.65 28.08
N ALA A 111 21.43 21.75 29.32
CA ALA A 111 20.96 20.61 30.10
C ALA A 111 19.48 20.33 29.81
N VAL A 112 19.16 19.13 29.33
CA VAL A 112 17.79 18.75 28.94
C VAL A 112 16.94 18.49 30.18
N THR A 113 15.74 19.07 30.21
CA THR A 113 14.77 18.88 31.29
C THR A 113 13.73 17.83 30.90
N ASN A 114 13.14 17.95 29.73
CA ASN A 114 12.10 17.05 29.25
C ASN A 114 12.05 17.04 27.73
N ILE A 115 11.40 16.03 27.18
CA ILE A 115 11.02 15.99 25.77
C ILE A 115 9.51 15.85 25.63
N GLU A 116 8.96 16.37 24.54
CA GLU A 116 7.60 16.10 24.08
C GLU A 116 7.67 15.19 22.85
N LEU A 117 6.79 14.20 22.81
CA LEU A 117 6.70 13.20 21.76
C LEU A 117 5.47 13.50 20.92
N HIS A 118 5.64 13.69 19.62
CA HIS A 118 4.55 13.99 18.69
C HIS A 118 4.45 12.89 17.64
N TYR A 119 3.26 12.29 17.56
CA TYR A 119 2.96 11.19 16.65
C TYR A 119 2.24 11.66 15.40
N ASP A 120 2.54 11.03 14.26
CA ASP A 120 1.94 11.39 12.97
C ASP A 120 0.47 10.95 12.85
N TRP A 121 0.04 10.00 13.70
CA TRP A 121 -1.31 9.45 13.72
C TRP A 121 -1.94 9.47 15.13
N PRO A 122 -3.29 9.46 15.23
CA PRO A 122 -3.96 9.28 16.51
C PRO A 122 -3.61 7.95 17.19
N THR A 123 -3.53 7.93 18.53
CA THR A 123 -3.20 6.74 19.34
C THR A 123 -4.02 5.49 18.98
N SER A 124 -5.32 5.64 18.67
CA SER A 124 -6.18 4.52 18.27
C SER A 124 -5.78 3.93 16.91
N GLN A 125 -5.35 4.77 15.97
CA GLN A 125 -4.86 4.30 14.67
C GLN A 125 -3.49 3.63 14.84
N ILE A 126 -2.60 4.19 15.66
CA ILE A 126 -1.29 3.58 15.95
C ILE A 126 -1.43 2.17 16.51
N GLN A 127 -2.39 1.93 17.39
CA GLN A 127 -2.66 0.59 17.94
C GLN A 127 -3.05 -0.41 16.84
N THR A 128 -3.89 0.01 15.88
CA THR A 128 -4.22 -0.80 14.71
C THR A 128 -2.98 -1.07 13.87
N MET A 129 -2.21 -0.02 13.54
CA MET A 129 -1.02 -0.15 12.70
C MET A 129 0.04 -1.07 13.33
N ARG A 130 0.24 -1.01 14.66
CA ARG A 130 1.13 -1.93 15.39
C ARG A 130 0.69 -3.39 15.25
N THR A 131 -0.62 -3.64 15.33
CA THR A 131 -1.18 -4.98 15.16
C THR A 131 -1.02 -5.45 13.72
N GLU A 132 -1.22 -4.56 12.75
CA GLU A 132 -1.10 -4.86 11.32
C GLU A 132 0.34 -5.13 10.89
N LEU A 133 1.31 -4.39 11.46
CA LEU A 133 2.74 -4.62 11.26
C LEU A 133 3.18 -5.95 11.86
N ALA A 134 2.79 -6.25 13.11
CA ALA A 134 3.12 -7.53 13.75
C ALA A 134 2.60 -8.72 12.91
N ALA A 135 1.37 -8.64 12.40
CA ALA A 135 0.81 -9.67 11.53
C ALA A 135 1.57 -9.81 10.20
N ALA A 136 2.00 -8.70 9.59
CA ALA A 136 2.81 -8.73 8.35
C ALA A 136 4.20 -9.33 8.58
N VAL A 137 4.80 -9.06 9.74
CA VAL A 137 6.07 -9.68 10.14
C VAL A 137 5.88 -11.18 10.33
N ASP A 138 4.85 -11.61 11.07
CA ASP A 138 4.55 -13.02 11.25
C ASP A 138 4.34 -13.74 9.90
N GLU A 139 3.66 -13.10 8.95
CA GLU A 139 3.49 -13.60 7.58
C GLU A 139 4.82 -13.72 6.84
N ALA A 140 5.64 -12.67 6.81
CA ALA A 140 6.96 -12.67 6.20
C ALA A 140 7.86 -13.78 6.76
N LEU A 141 7.80 -14.00 8.08
CA LEU A 141 8.57 -15.04 8.75
C LEU A 141 8.13 -16.46 8.38
N THR A 142 6.93 -16.66 7.83
CA THR A 142 6.52 -17.98 7.30
C THR A 142 7.35 -18.42 6.09
N TRP A 143 7.98 -17.48 5.37
CA TRP A 143 8.89 -17.75 4.26
C TRP A 143 10.23 -18.31 4.72
N VAL A 144 10.59 -18.05 5.98
CA VAL A 144 11.77 -18.64 6.61
C VAL A 144 11.42 -20.04 7.07
N GLY A 145 11.61 -21.01 6.17
CA GLY A 145 11.26 -22.41 6.40
C GLY A 145 11.96 -23.01 7.63
N TYR A 146 11.30 -23.94 8.33
CA TYR A 146 11.83 -24.62 9.52
C TYR A 146 13.18 -25.34 9.28
N ASN A 147 13.53 -25.64 8.02
CA ASN A 147 14.77 -26.28 7.60
C ASN A 147 15.85 -25.31 7.08
N MET A 148 15.61 -24.00 7.08
CA MET A 148 16.59 -22.99 6.69
C MET A 148 17.55 -22.71 7.86
N GLU A 149 18.58 -23.54 7.98
CA GLU A 149 19.60 -23.39 9.03
C GLU A 149 20.59 -22.26 8.74
N SER A 150 20.74 -21.86 7.48
CA SER A 150 21.78 -20.91 7.06
C SER A 150 21.26 -19.47 7.02
N ASP A 151 22.06 -18.52 7.50
CA ASP A 151 21.64 -17.11 7.53
C ASP A 151 21.47 -16.50 6.13
N TYR A 152 22.24 -16.96 5.14
CA TYR A 152 22.07 -16.50 3.76
C TYR A 152 20.75 -17.00 3.14
N ASP A 153 20.26 -18.19 3.52
CA ASP A 153 18.97 -18.69 3.04
C ASP A 153 17.81 -17.89 3.64
N LYS A 154 17.87 -17.58 4.94
CA LYS A 154 16.87 -16.72 5.60
C LYS A 154 16.85 -15.31 4.99
N ALA A 155 18.04 -14.71 4.80
CA ALA A 155 18.17 -13.41 4.17
C ALA A 155 17.56 -13.41 2.76
N LYS A 156 17.84 -14.45 1.97
CA LYS A 156 17.29 -14.60 0.62
C LYS A 156 15.77 -14.81 0.62
N ALA A 157 15.23 -15.59 1.55
CA ALA A 157 13.78 -15.80 1.65
C ALA A 157 13.03 -14.50 1.96
N LEU A 158 13.56 -13.69 2.89
CA LEU A 158 12.98 -12.40 3.27
C LEU A 158 13.17 -11.33 2.18
N HIS A 159 14.29 -11.36 1.45
CA HIS A 159 14.49 -10.56 0.26
C HIS A 159 13.42 -10.86 -0.79
N ASP A 160 13.21 -12.15 -1.10
CA ASP A 160 12.25 -12.58 -2.13
C ASP A 160 10.81 -12.29 -1.71
N TYR A 161 10.49 -12.41 -0.43
CA TYR A 161 9.22 -11.97 0.12
C TYR A 161 8.97 -10.50 -0.21
N LEU A 162 9.90 -9.60 0.15
CA LEU A 162 9.74 -8.16 -0.10
C LEU A 162 9.65 -7.81 -1.58
N VAL A 163 10.47 -8.42 -2.43
CA VAL A 163 10.39 -8.23 -3.90
C VAL A 163 9.03 -8.68 -4.43
N ARG A 164 8.41 -9.69 -3.83
CA ARG A 164 7.11 -10.22 -4.29
C ARG A 164 5.90 -9.50 -3.69
N THR A 165 6.03 -8.89 -2.51
CA THR A 165 4.88 -8.33 -1.78
C THR A 165 4.86 -6.80 -1.70
N CYS A 166 5.95 -6.13 -2.10
CA CYS A 166 6.03 -4.67 -2.12
C CYS A 166 6.27 -4.17 -3.54
N VAL A 167 5.69 -3.02 -3.88
CA VAL A 167 5.96 -2.30 -5.14
C VAL A 167 6.54 -0.91 -4.88
N TYR A 168 7.45 -0.49 -5.75
CA TYR A 168 8.02 0.85 -5.66
C TYR A 168 6.94 1.92 -5.87
N ASP A 169 6.87 2.92 -5.00
CA ASP A 169 5.88 4.01 -5.06
C ASP A 169 6.22 5.04 -6.14
N TYR A 170 6.36 4.58 -7.39
CA TYR A 170 6.87 5.37 -8.50
C TYR A 170 5.94 6.53 -8.86
N HIS A 171 4.62 6.29 -8.87
CA HIS A 171 3.65 7.33 -9.18
C HIS A 171 3.76 8.53 -8.23
N ASN A 172 3.77 8.30 -6.91
CA ASN A 172 3.92 9.38 -5.95
C ASN A 172 5.33 9.98 -5.97
N TYR A 173 6.36 9.18 -6.21
CA TYR A 173 7.73 9.67 -6.40
C TYR A 173 7.82 10.64 -7.58
N ALA A 174 7.29 10.26 -8.74
CA ALA A 174 7.28 11.10 -9.94
C ALA A 174 6.44 12.36 -9.77
N ALA A 175 5.37 12.30 -8.95
CA ALA A 175 4.51 13.43 -8.63
C ALA A 175 5.05 14.32 -7.49
N GLY A 176 6.07 13.88 -6.75
CA GLY A 176 6.57 14.58 -5.56
C GLY A 176 5.58 14.58 -4.39
N THR A 177 4.76 13.52 -4.27
CA THR A 177 3.66 13.38 -3.31
C THR A 177 3.78 12.11 -2.46
N ILE A 178 5.00 11.62 -2.23
CA ILE A 178 5.25 10.39 -1.48
C ILE A 178 4.67 10.53 -0.06
N PRO A 179 3.76 9.64 0.36
CA PRO A 179 3.20 9.66 1.70
C PRO A 179 4.26 9.23 2.73
N ALA A 180 4.09 9.64 4.00
CA ALA A 180 5.08 9.38 5.05
C ALA A 180 5.31 7.87 5.26
N GLU A 181 4.23 7.08 5.15
CA GLU A 181 4.21 5.63 5.28
C GLU A 181 5.12 4.94 4.26
N SER A 182 5.24 5.45 3.03
CA SER A 182 6.09 4.87 1.97
C SER A 182 7.59 4.91 2.32
N TYR A 183 8.00 5.69 3.32
CA TYR A 183 9.38 5.73 3.82
C TYR A 183 9.64 4.73 4.95
N THR A 184 8.64 3.93 5.35
CA THR A 184 8.71 3.11 6.57
C THR A 184 8.61 1.63 6.27
N ALA A 185 9.08 0.79 7.20
CA ALA A 185 8.82 -0.65 7.18
C ALA A 185 7.32 -0.98 7.09
N TYR A 186 6.44 -0.14 7.68
CA TYR A 186 4.99 -0.28 7.57
C TYR A 186 4.48 -0.13 6.13
N GLY A 187 4.98 0.86 5.37
CA GLY A 187 4.61 1.03 3.96
C GLY A 187 4.93 -0.22 3.14
N ALA A 188 6.14 -0.75 3.31
CA ALA A 188 6.58 -1.94 2.56
C ALA A 188 5.85 -3.23 3.00
N LEU A 189 5.75 -3.49 4.32
CA LEU A 189 5.21 -4.76 4.85
C LEU A 189 3.68 -4.79 4.93
N VAL A 190 3.04 -3.65 5.22
CA VAL A 190 1.60 -3.59 5.47
C VAL A 190 0.83 -3.07 4.26
N LEU A 191 1.33 -2.00 3.63
CA LEU A 191 0.66 -1.38 2.47
C LEU A 191 1.12 -1.98 1.14
N GLY A 192 2.20 -2.76 1.15
CA GLY A 192 2.82 -3.33 -0.05
C GLY A 192 3.34 -2.26 -1.00
N ARG A 193 3.69 -1.07 -0.50
CA ARG A 193 4.14 0.08 -1.30
C ARG A 193 5.13 0.94 -0.53
N ALA A 194 6.31 1.14 -1.11
CA ALA A 194 7.36 1.94 -0.47
C ALA A 194 8.32 2.58 -1.48
N VAL A 195 9.12 3.53 -1.02
CA VAL A 195 10.34 3.97 -1.72
C VAL A 195 11.57 3.27 -1.12
N CYS A 196 12.76 3.50 -1.69
CA CYS A 196 13.98 2.79 -1.32
C CYS A 196 14.26 2.75 0.19
N ASN A 197 13.95 3.83 0.91
CA ASN A 197 14.06 3.86 2.37
C ASN A 197 13.14 2.86 3.07
N GLY A 198 11.86 2.77 2.65
CA GLY A 198 10.90 1.84 3.25
C GLY A 198 11.24 0.37 2.97
N TYR A 199 11.77 0.06 1.77
CA TYR A 199 12.34 -1.26 1.47
C TYR A 199 13.51 -1.59 2.40
N ALA A 200 14.45 -0.65 2.57
CA ALA A 200 15.64 -0.87 3.39
C ALA A 200 15.31 -1.02 4.89
N GLU A 201 14.36 -0.23 5.41
CA GLU A 201 13.84 -0.37 6.78
C GLU A 201 13.12 -1.70 6.97
N ALA A 202 12.26 -2.10 6.03
CA ALA A 202 11.56 -3.38 6.12
C ALA A 202 12.51 -4.58 6.11
N TYR A 203 13.50 -4.57 5.21
CA TYR A 203 14.43 -5.69 5.09
C TYR A 203 15.32 -5.80 6.33
N GLU A 204 15.85 -4.68 6.83
CA GLU A 204 16.60 -4.66 8.10
C GLU A 204 15.74 -5.16 9.26
N TYR A 205 14.50 -4.69 9.38
CA TYR A 205 13.59 -5.09 10.45
C TYR A 205 13.27 -6.60 10.42
N LEU A 206 13.06 -7.18 9.22
CA LEU A 206 12.84 -8.62 9.05
C LEU A 206 14.10 -9.44 9.36
N LEU A 207 15.29 -8.98 8.94
CA LEU A 207 16.56 -9.65 9.23
C LEU A 207 16.84 -9.71 10.73
N GLU A 208 16.52 -8.64 11.46
CA GLU A 208 16.63 -8.60 12.93
C GLU A 208 15.79 -9.71 13.58
N GLN A 209 14.57 -9.98 13.09
CA GLN A 209 13.69 -11.01 13.64
C GLN A 209 14.27 -12.43 13.52
N VAL A 210 15.20 -12.64 12.58
CA VAL A 210 15.89 -13.92 12.37
C VAL A 210 17.35 -13.92 12.86
N GLY A 211 17.75 -12.86 13.57
CA GLY A 211 19.06 -12.73 14.20
C GLY A 211 20.20 -12.41 13.22
N ILE A 212 19.90 -11.74 12.11
CA ILE A 212 20.88 -11.33 11.11
C ILE A 212 21.09 -9.81 11.22
N ASP A 213 22.34 -9.42 11.48
CA ASP A 213 22.70 -8.00 11.56
C ASP A 213 22.70 -7.37 10.16
N SER A 214 22.07 -6.20 10.05
CA SER A 214 22.07 -5.35 8.86
C SER A 214 22.44 -3.92 9.24
N THR A 215 22.87 -3.15 8.25
CA THR A 215 22.84 -1.70 8.35
C THR A 215 22.37 -1.06 7.05
N ILE A 216 21.39 -0.16 7.15
CA ILE A 216 20.96 0.69 6.04
C ILE A 216 22.10 1.63 5.62
N VAL A 217 22.47 1.58 4.34
CA VAL A 217 23.39 2.50 3.66
C VAL A 217 22.61 3.36 2.68
N SER A 218 23.06 4.59 2.46
CA SER A 218 22.43 5.55 1.56
C SER A 218 23.46 6.28 0.72
N SER A 219 23.00 6.89 -0.37
CA SER A 219 23.79 7.76 -1.23
C SER A 219 22.97 8.97 -1.63
N ASP A 220 23.35 10.15 -1.13
CA ASP A 220 22.74 11.43 -1.49
C ASP A 220 22.89 11.70 -3.00
N ALA A 221 24.04 11.31 -3.57
CA ALA A 221 24.31 11.48 -5.00
C ALA A 221 23.35 10.66 -5.88
N MET A 222 22.88 9.53 -5.36
CA MET A 222 21.94 8.66 -6.05
C MET A 222 20.48 8.90 -5.62
N ASN A 223 20.26 9.64 -4.53
CA ASN A 223 18.98 9.70 -3.82
C ASN A 223 18.43 8.29 -3.55
N HIS A 224 19.28 7.40 -3.01
CA HIS A 224 18.99 5.97 -2.88
C HIS A 224 19.44 5.40 -1.54
N ALA A 225 18.74 4.37 -1.04
CA ALA A 225 19.04 3.66 0.19
C ALA A 225 18.86 2.15 0.00
N TRP A 226 19.72 1.35 0.63
CA TRP A 226 19.73 -0.12 0.58
C TRP A 226 20.42 -0.69 1.83
N ASN A 227 20.72 -1.99 1.89
CA ASN A 227 21.28 -2.63 3.07
C ASN A 227 22.69 -3.16 2.84
N VAL A 228 23.48 -3.18 3.92
CA VAL A 228 24.63 -4.08 4.09
C VAL A 228 24.25 -5.13 5.11
N VAL A 229 24.33 -6.40 4.75
CA VAL A 229 23.96 -7.55 5.57
C VAL A 229 25.21 -8.29 6.04
N THR A 230 25.26 -8.67 7.32
CA THR A 230 26.38 -9.43 7.91
C THR A 230 26.05 -10.91 7.92
N ILE A 231 26.74 -11.70 7.09
CA ILE A 231 26.61 -13.16 7.04
C ILE A 231 27.90 -13.81 7.51
N TYR A 232 27.82 -14.55 8.63
CA TYR A 232 28.97 -15.24 9.24
C TYR A 232 30.19 -14.33 9.43
N GLY A 233 29.96 -13.09 9.88
CA GLY A 233 30.99 -12.08 10.13
C GLY A 233 31.55 -11.37 8.90
N ASN A 234 30.96 -11.56 7.71
CA ASN A 234 31.33 -10.85 6.49
C ASN A 234 30.16 -9.98 6.01
N ASN A 235 30.48 -8.77 5.56
CA ASN A 235 29.49 -7.81 5.08
C ASN A 235 29.28 -7.94 3.58
N TYR A 236 28.02 -7.86 3.15
CA TYR A 236 27.63 -7.87 1.74
C TYR A 236 26.54 -6.83 1.47
N HIS A 237 26.58 -6.19 0.33
CA HIS A 237 25.50 -5.34 -0.14
C HIS A 237 24.29 -6.17 -0.58
N VAL A 238 23.10 -5.70 -0.22
CA VAL A 238 21.81 -6.21 -0.70
C VAL A 238 20.92 -5.01 -1.01
N ASP A 239 20.39 -4.95 -2.23
CA ASP A 239 19.47 -3.89 -2.67
C ASP A 239 18.15 -4.48 -3.18
N VAL A 240 17.23 -4.70 -2.24
CA VAL A 240 15.88 -5.23 -2.50
C VAL A 240 15.12 -4.32 -3.48
N THR A 241 15.34 -3.01 -3.43
CA THR A 241 14.60 -2.04 -4.25
C THR A 241 14.98 -2.17 -5.73
N TRP A 242 16.27 -2.38 -6.02
CA TRP A 242 16.73 -2.53 -7.40
C TRP A 242 16.65 -3.97 -7.90
N ASP A 243 16.47 -4.95 -7.01
CA ASP A 243 16.12 -6.33 -7.31
C ASP A 243 14.59 -6.55 -7.43
N ASP A 244 13.78 -5.55 -7.07
CA ASP A 244 12.37 -5.46 -7.44
C ASP A 244 12.25 -5.07 -8.93
N PRO A 245 11.80 -5.98 -9.81
CA PRO A 245 11.76 -5.75 -11.25
C PRO A 245 10.66 -4.74 -11.60
N VAL A 246 10.98 -3.46 -11.51
CA VAL A 246 10.10 -2.39 -11.97
C VAL A 246 9.89 -2.51 -13.49
N SER A 247 8.65 -2.63 -13.95
CA SER A 247 8.31 -2.43 -15.36
C SER A 247 8.50 -0.95 -15.74
N PHE A 248 9.74 -0.57 -16.06
CA PHE A 248 10.09 0.78 -16.47
C PHE A 248 9.48 1.20 -17.83
N SER A 249 8.80 0.29 -18.56
CA SER A 249 8.28 0.57 -19.90
C SER A 249 6.84 1.12 -19.95
N THR A 250 6.03 0.98 -18.91
CA THR A 250 4.60 1.38 -18.94
C THR A 250 4.20 2.41 -17.90
N GLY A 251 5.04 2.68 -16.88
CA GLY A 251 4.68 3.60 -15.79
C GLY A 251 3.52 3.08 -14.91
N GLN A 252 3.20 1.78 -15.03
CA GLN A 252 2.36 1.05 -14.08
C GLN A 252 3.30 0.39 -13.06
N ASP A 253 2.98 0.57 -11.78
CA ASP A 253 3.70 0.03 -10.64
C ASP A 253 3.99 -1.46 -10.87
N GLY A 254 5.26 -1.86 -10.77
CA GLY A 254 5.81 -3.19 -11.14
C GLY A 254 5.38 -4.33 -10.24
N GLY A 255 4.10 -4.41 -9.89
CA GLY A 255 3.54 -5.53 -9.18
C GLY A 255 3.56 -6.80 -10.04
N PHE A 256 4.14 -7.85 -9.47
CA PHE A 256 3.91 -9.26 -9.78
C PHE A 256 4.43 -9.75 -11.14
N HIS A 257 5.73 -9.53 -11.41
CA HIS A 257 6.44 -10.50 -12.24
C HIS A 257 6.68 -11.79 -11.44
N ASP A 258 6.40 -12.96 -12.04
CA ASP A 258 6.75 -14.28 -11.46
C ASP A 258 8.24 -14.42 -11.07
N ALA A 259 9.10 -13.52 -11.55
CA ALA A 259 10.54 -13.54 -11.40
C ALA A 259 11.03 -12.55 -10.34
N VAL A 260 11.66 -13.06 -9.27
CA VAL A 260 12.52 -12.28 -8.38
C VAL A 260 13.89 -12.11 -9.02
N GLU A 261 14.39 -10.87 -9.13
CA GLU A 261 15.78 -10.63 -9.50
C GLU A 261 16.71 -10.74 -8.29
N THR A 262 17.99 -11.02 -8.55
CA THR A 262 19.04 -11.09 -7.52
C THR A 262 20.31 -10.41 -8.04
N THR A 263 20.12 -9.36 -8.85
CA THR A 263 21.18 -8.62 -9.52
C THR A 263 22.08 -7.93 -8.49
N TYR A 264 21.50 -7.43 -7.39
CA TYR A 264 22.16 -6.68 -6.33
C TYR A 264 22.18 -7.40 -4.98
N PHE A 265 22.05 -8.74 -4.99
CA PHE A 265 22.05 -9.57 -3.79
C PHE A 265 23.44 -10.14 -3.46
N MET A 266 23.92 -9.90 -2.24
CA MET A 266 25.16 -10.43 -1.65
C MET A 266 26.45 -10.04 -2.41
N LEU A 267 26.63 -8.74 -2.66
CA LEU A 267 27.77 -8.21 -3.43
C LEU A 267 28.87 -7.57 -2.57
N SER A 268 30.12 -7.61 -3.04
CA SER A 268 31.20 -6.79 -2.49
C SER A 268 31.11 -5.33 -2.97
N ASP A 269 31.86 -4.44 -2.31
CA ASP A 269 32.02 -3.03 -2.70
C ASP A 269 32.45 -2.90 -4.18
N ALA A 270 33.36 -3.75 -4.64
CA ALA A 270 33.91 -3.68 -5.99
C ALA A 270 32.85 -4.03 -7.05
N THR A 271 32.03 -5.05 -6.78
CA THR A 271 30.98 -5.50 -7.69
C THR A 271 29.77 -4.58 -7.62
N MET A 272 29.38 -4.11 -6.43
CA MET A 272 28.28 -3.16 -6.25
C MET A 272 28.51 -1.85 -7.04
N ARG A 273 29.77 -1.40 -7.15
CA ARG A 273 30.14 -0.23 -7.97
C ARG A 273 30.01 -0.42 -9.48
N THR A 274 30.10 -1.65 -9.96
CA THR A 274 30.25 -1.92 -11.39
C THR A 274 29.10 -2.71 -12.00
N ARG A 275 28.27 -3.35 -11.17
CA ARG A 275 27.12 -4.14 -11.61
C ARG A 275 25.95 -3.24 -11.99
N GLY A 276 25.32 -3.55 -13.13
CA GLY A 276 24.15 -2.81 -13.62
C GLY A 276 24.42 -1.32 -13.77
N ARG A 277 23.66 -0.48 -13.05
CA ARG A 277 23.83 0.98 -13.06
C ARG A 277 25.01 1.46 -12.20
N GLY A 278 25.50 0.61 -11.29
CA GLY A 278 26.60 0.87 -10.37
C GLY A 278 26.21 1.81 -9.23
N HIS A 279 26.40 1.37 -7.98
CA HIS A 279 26.25 2.22 -6.81
C HIS A 279 27.52 3.00 -6.50
N HIS A 280 27.39 4.22 -5.99
CA HIS A 280 28.52 5.08 -5.65
C HIS A 280 28.19 6.05 -4.51
N ASP A 281 29.23 6.65 -3.94
CA ASP A 281 29.16 7.70 -2.90
C ASP A 281 28.30 7.34 -1.68
N TRP A 282 28.28 6.05 -1.33
CA TRP A 282 27.49 5.60 -0.20
C TRP A 282 28.14 5.87 1.13
N THR A 283 27.29 6.07 2.11
CA THR A 283 27.65 6.12 3.51
C THR A 283 26.63 5.28 4.26
N PRO A 284 26.93 4.92 5.50
CA PRO A 284 28.03 4.18 6.09
C PRO A 284 28.95 3.49 5.12
N THR A 285 30.23 3.37 5.46
CA THR A 285 31.14 2.50 4.72
C THR A 285 31.51 1.24 5.51
N PRO A 286 30.56 0.39 5.98
CA PRO A 286 30.93 -0.99 6.30
C PRO A 286 31.59 -1.59 5.05
N SER A 287 32.81 -2.09 5.19
CA SER A 287 33.55 -2.60 4.03
C SER A 287 33.03 -3.99 3.65
N CYS A 288 32.57 -4.14 2.42
CA CYS A 288 32.15 -5.42 1.86
C CYS A 288 33.27 -5.92 0.92
N THR A 289 34.15 -6.80 1.41
CA THR A 289 35.30 -7.30 0.62
C THR A 289 35.21 -8.76 0.22
N ASP A 290 34.30 -9.52 0.82
CA ASP A 290 34.12 -10.93 0.51
C ASP A 290 33.31 -11.08 -0.79
N THR A 291 33.79 -11.93 -1.70
CA THR A 291 33.24 -12.12 -3.05
C THR A 291 32.59 -13.50 -3.24
N ARG A 292 32.45 -14.28 -2.17
CA ARG A 292 32.03 -15.70 -2.19
C ARG A 292 30.70 -15.91 -2.91
N TYR A 293 29.78 -14.96 -2.80
CA TYR A 293 28.40 -15.11 -3.28
C TYR A 293 28.12 -14.39 -4.61
N GLU A 294 29.07 -13.63 -5.16
CA GLU A 294 28.84 -12.77 -6.33
C GLU A 294 28.52 -13.51 -7.63
N ASN A 295 28.96 -14.77 -7.72
CA ASN A 295 28.74 -15.68 -8.84
C ASN A 295 27.82 -16.84 -8.45
N TRP A 296 27.18 -16.77 -7.28
CA TRP A 296 26.29 -17.82 -6.84
C TRP A 296 25.01 -17.78 -7.65
N ARG A 297 24.54 -18.97 -8.08
CA ARG A 297 23.24 -19.08 -8.70
C ARG A 297 22.20 -19.19 -7.60
N TRP A 298 21.60 -18.07 -7.26
CA TRP A 298 20.48 -18.01 -6.35
C TRP A 298 19.27 -18.68 -7.00
N VAL A 299 18.63 -19.55 -6.23
CA VAL A 299 17.30 -20.07 -6.56
C VAL A 299 16.31 -19.11 -5.90
N SER A 300 15.29 -18.70 -6.65
CA SER A 300 14.20 -17.91 -6.07
C SER A 300 13.47 -18.77 -5.05
N TYR A 301 13.22 -18.22 -3.87
CA TYR A 301 12.32 -18.82 -2.91
C TYR A 301 10.91 -18.47 -3.35
N ASP A 302 10.20 -19.51 -3.76
CA ASP A 302 8.76 -19.46 -3.89
C ASP A 302 8.24 -19.96 -2.54
N GLY A 303 7.93 -19.03 -1.63
CA GLY A 303 7.13 -19.37 -0.46
C GLY A 303 5.76 -19.91 -0.88
N PRO A 304 4.80 -20.09 0.04
CA PRO A 304 3.40 -20.00 -0.37
C PRO A 304 3.18 -18.58 -0.93
N VAL A 305 3.49 -18.41 -2.22
CA VAL A 305 3.21 -17.17 -2.94
C VAL A 305 1.71 -17.16 -3.12
N GLU A 306 1.02 -16.45 -2.23
CA GLU A 306 -0.38 -16.14 -2.41
C GLU A 306 -0.45 -14.87 -3.28
N PRO A 307 -0.77 -14.95 -4.58
CA PRO A 307 -0.82 -13.76 -5.42
C PRO A 307 -2.11 -12.98 -5.13
N PRO A 308 -2.20 -11.66 -5.35
CA PRO A 308 -1.26 -10.57 -5.07
C PRO A 308 -1.93 -9.63 -4.04
N TYR A 309 -1.66 -9.72 -2.74
CA TYR A 309 -2.53 -9.03 -1.77
C TYR A 309 -1.88 -7.93 -0.95
N ARG A 310 -1.88 -6.71 -1.53
CA ARG A 310 -2.12 -5.53 -0.68
C ARG A 310 -3.43 -5.67 0.11
N PHE A 311 -4.41 -6.46 -0.36
CA PHE A 311 -5.73 -6.61 0.27
C PHE A 311 -5.86 -7.85 1.16
N ARG A 312 -5.89 -7.63 2.48
CA ARG A 312 -5.85 -8.67 3.53
C ARG A 312 -7.14 -9.47 3.74
N ASP A 313 -8.18 -9.22 2.94
CA ASP A 313 -9.50 -9.84 3.07
C ASP A 313 -9.80 -10.87 1.98
N MET A 314 -8.73 -11.47 1.45
CA MET A 314 -8.72 -12.39 0.30
C MET A 314 -7.60 -13.43 0.52
N THR A 315 -7.76 -14.62 -0.05
CA THR A 315 -6.78 -15.72 -0.01
C THR A 315 -6.51 -16.24 -1.42
N ALA A 316 -5.38 -16.87 -1.69
CA ALA A 316 -5.04 -17.43 -3.00
C ALA A 316 -6.01 -18.51 -3.44
N ASP A 317 -6.65 -19.21 -2.49
CA ASP A 317 -7.66 -20.24 -2.77
C ASP A 317 -9.01 -19.66 -3.19
N ASP A 318 -9.23 -18.36 -3.03
CA ASP A 318 -10.48 -17.74 -3.46
C ASP A 318 -10.61 -17.80 -4.99
N TRP A 319 -11.80 -18.14 -5.47
CA TRP A 319 -12.03 -18.40 -6.90
C TRP A 319 -11.69 -17.20 -7.80
N PHE A 320 -11.92 -15.98 -7.31
CA PHE A 320 -11.67 -14.74 -8.07
C PHE A 320 -10.17 -14.39 -8.13
N VAL A 321 -9.37 -15.01 -7.27
CA VAL A 321 -7.91 -14.90 -7.25
C VAL A 321 -7.32 -15.91 -8.20
N THR A 322 -7.68 -17.19 -8.00
CA THR A 322 -7.25 -18.29 -8.87
C THR A 322 -7.62 -18.09 -10.33
N SER A 323 -8.72 -17.37 -10.62
CA SER A 323 -9.14 -17.05 -11.98
C SER A 323 -8.53 -15.77 -12.56
N GLY A 324 -7.63 -15.07 -11.85
CA GLY A 324 -7.00 -13.83 -12.31
C GLY A 324 -7.92 -12.59 -12.37
N VAL A 325 -9.15 -12.68 -11.87
CA VAL A 325 -10.13 -11.58 -11.96
C VAL A 325 -9.67 -10.38 -11.16
N ILE A 326 -9.14 -10.60 -9.96
CA ILE A 326 -8.75 -9.53 -9.04
C ILE A 326 -7.52 -8.78 -9.56
N GLU A 327 -6.51 -9.52 -10.00
CA GLU A 327 -5.33 -8.98 -10.66
C GLU A 327 -5.76 -8.06 -11.81
N TYR A 328 -6.57 -8.58 -12.73
CA TYR A 328 -7.04 -7.81 -13.88
C TYR A 328 -7.76 -6.51 -13.49
N VAL A 329 -8.79 -6.59 -12.63
CA VAL A 329 -9.60 -5.41 -12.31
C VAL A 329 -8.83 -4.37 -11.49
N VAL A 330 -7.81 -4.78 -10.74
CA VAL A 330 -6.98 -3.88 -9.94
C VAL A 330 -5.91 -3.22 -10.81
N GLU A 331 -5.18 -3.98 -11.62
CA GLU A 331 -4.12 -3.48 -12.51
C GLU A 331 -4.64 -2.48 -13.54
N HIS A 332 -5.83 -2.74 -14.06
CA HIS A 332 -6.48 -1.88 -15.04
C HIS A 332 -7.25 -0.72 -14.38
N GLY A 333 -7.17 -0.57 -13.04
CA GLY A 333 -7.83 0.51 -12.30
C GLY A 333 -9.36 0.47 -12.36
N LEU A 334 -9.93 -0.67 -12.71
CA LEU A 334 -11.37 -0.87 -12.86
C LEU A 334 -12.05 -0.85 -11.50
N ILE A 335 -11.66 -1.76 -10.61
CA ILE A 335 -12.17 -1.87 -9.26
C ILE A 335 -11.06 -1.54 -8.27
N LEU A 336 -11.24 -0.44 -7.55
CA LEU A 336 -10.34 -0.02 -6.48
C LEU A 336 -10.73 -0.70 -5.16
N GLY A 337 -9.75 -0.87 -4.27
CA GLY A 337 -10.00 -1.31 -2.90
C GLY A 337 -10.91 -0.34 -2.14
N VAL A 338 -11.58 -0.83 -1.10
CA VAL A 338 -12.35 0.01 -0.17
C VAL A 338 -11.43 0.71 0.84
N SER A 339 -10.21 0.19 1.01
CA SER A 339 -9.05 0.86 1.62
C SER A 339 -7.78 0.42 0.89
N GLU A 340 -6.62 0.89 1.33
CA GLU A 340 -5.32 0.41 0.84
C GLU A 340 -5.13 -1.09 1.09
N THR A 341 -5.70 -1.59 2.19
CA THR A 341 -5.52 -2.96 2.69
C THR A 341 -6.75 -3.87 2.59
N ARG A 342 -7.87 -3.41 2.03
CA ARG A 342 -9.08 -4.23 1.82
C ARG A 342 -9.74 -4.01 0.47
N PHE A 343 -10.14 -5.11 -0.17
CA PHE A 343 -10.89 -5.10 -1.43
C PHE A 343 -12.41 -5.22 -1.22
N ALA A 344 -12.83 -5.89 -0.16
CA ALA A 344 -14.21 -6.30 0.13
C ALA A 344 -14.85 -7.10 -1.02
N PRO A 345 -14.30 -8.28 -1.39
CA PRO A 345 -14.75 -9.04 -2.57
C PRO A 345 -16.21 -9.48 -2.50
N ASN A 346 -16.72 -9.70 -1.30
CA ASN A 346 -18.06 -10.22 -1.04
C ASN A 346 -19.12 -9.14 -0.81
N ASP A 347 -18.72 -7.87 -0.73
CA ASP A 347 -19.67 -6.77 -0.58
C ASP A 347 -20.48 -6.58 -1.86
N PRO A 348 -21.76 -6.17 -1.78
CA PRO A 348 -22.58 -5.91 -2.96
C PRO A 348 -21.99 -4.77 -3.80
N LEU A 349 -21.93 -4.98 -5.12
CA LEU A 349 -21.56 -3.93 -6.07
C LEU A 349 -22.76 -3.01 -6.30
N THR A 350 -22.61 -1.72 -6.06
CA THR A 350 -23.72 -0.77 -6.30
C THR A 350 -23.80 -0.34 -7.76
N ARG A 351 -24.96 0.16 -8.16
CA ARG A 351 -25.18 0.69 -9.52
C ARG A 351 -24.27 1.89 -9.84
N ALA A 352 -24.01 2.77 -8.86
CA ALA A 352 -23.05 3.87 -9.02
C ALA A 352 -21.61 3.38 -9.18
N GLN A 353 -21.21 2.34 -8.44
CA GLN A 353 -19.90 1.72 -8.58
C GLN A 353 -19.75 1.09 -9.97
N PHE A 354 -20.73 0.31 -10.43
CA PHE A 354 -20.72 -0.29 -11.75
C PHE A 354 -20.59 0.77 -12.87
N ALA A 355 -21.39 1.84 -12.82
CA ALA A 355 -21.29 2.94 -13.78
C ALA A 355 -19.88 3.59 -13.79
N THR A 356 -19.30 3.77 -12.60
CA THR A 356 -17.97 4.37 -12.46
C THR A 356 -16.86 3.47 -12.99
N ILE A 357 -16.97 2.15 -12.78
CA ILE A 357 -16.03 1.16 -13.32
C ILE A 357 -16.06 1.20 -14.84
N MET A 358 -17.26 1.11 -15.44
CA MET A 358 -17.42 1.14 -16.90
C MET A 358 -16.96 2.47 -17.51
N TRP A 359 -17.23 3.60 -16.83
CA TRP A 359 -16.79 4.91 -17.29
C TRP A 359 -15.26 5.06 -17.31
N ARG A 360 -14.58 4.52 -16.29
CA ARG A 360 -13.10 4.50 -16.27
C ARG A 360 -12.53 3.68 -17.42
N TYR A 361 -13.15 2.56 -17.74
CA TYR A 361 -12.68 1.68 -18.80
C TYR A 361 -12.90 2.28 -20.19
N LEU A 362 -14.11 2.74 -20.47
CA LEU A 362 -14.53 3.17 -21.82
C LEU A 362 -14.18 4.64 -22.12
N GLU A 363 -14.09 5.49 -21.09
CA GLU A 363 -13.79 6.92 -21.24
C GLU A 363 -12.69 7.37 -20.25
N PRO A 364 -11.50 6.74 -20.27
CA PRO A 364 -10.45 6.97 -19.26
C PRO A 364 -9.99 8.43 -19.21
N THR A 365 -9.94 9.11 -20.35
CA THR A 365 -9.57 10.54 -20.43
C THR A 365 -10.60 11.43 -19.74
N ALA A 366 -11.89 11.18 -19.98
CA ALA A 366 -12.97 11.95 -19.36
C ALA A 366 -13.05 11.66 -17.85
N SER A 367 -12.91 10.39 -17.47
CA SER A 367 -12.92 9.96 -16.08
C SER A 367 -11.75 10.58 -15.28
N ALA A 368 -10.54 10.62 -15.83
CA ALA A 368 -9.38 11.25 -15.18
C ALA A 368 -9.51 12.77 -15.02
N ALA A 369 -10.22 13.43 -15.95
CA ALA A 369 -10.49 14.86 -15.89
C ALA A 369 -11.60 15.24 -14.90
N TYR A 370 -12.32 14.26 -14.34
CA TYR A 370 -13.45 14.48 -13.44
C TYR A 370 -13.09 15.30 -12.19
N ARG A 371 -13.94 16.28 -11.84
CA ARG A 371 -13.79 17.13 -10.65
C ARG A 371 -15.13 17.28 -9.95
N GLN A 372 -15.30 16.57 -8.84
CA GLN A 372 -16.56 16.46 -8.08
C GLN A 372 -17.18 17.82 -7.74
N GLU A 373 -16.37 18.80 -7.32
CA GLU A 373 -16.83 20.13 -6.90
C GLU A 373 -17.60 20.92 -7.98
N ASN A 374 -17.33 20.63 -9.26
CA ASN A 374 -17.89 21.37 -10.40
C ASN A 374 -18.93 20.57 -11.20
N THR A 375 -19.10 19.28 -10.93
CA THR A 375 -20.02 18.43 -11.69
C THR A 375 -21.46 18.60 -11.22
N VAL A 376 -22.37 18.77 -12.17
CA VAL A 376 -23.82 18.82 -11.95
C VAL A 376 -24.50 17.62 -12.59
N ASN A 377 -25.67 17.25 -12.08
CA ASN A 377 -26.54 16.27 -12.75
C ASN A 377 -27.10 16.89 -14.04
N GLU A 378 -26.71 16.33 -15.18
CA GLU A 378 -27.11 16.81 -16.51
C GLU A 378 -28.27 16.00 -17.10
N THR A 379 -28.52 14.81 -16.55
CA THR A 379 -29.53 13.86 -17.03
C THR A 379 -30.93 14.18 -16.53
N GLY A 380 -31.03 14.99 -15.47
CA GLY A 380 -32.30 15.29 -14.79
C GLY A 380 -32.84 14.11 -13.99
N MET A 381 -32.06 13.03 -13.79
CA MET A 381 -32.50 11.90 -12.98
C MET A 381 -32.68 12.34 -11.51
N PRO A 382 -33.88 12.20 -10.90
CA PRO A 382 -34.18 12.87 -9.62
C PRO A 382 -33.34 12.43 -8.42
N ASP A 383 -32.77 11.23 -8.45
CA ASP A 383 -31.97 10.64 -7.37
C ASP A 383 -30.46 10.59 -7.72
N VAL A 384 -30.04 11.33 -8.74
CA VAL A 384 -28.63 11.63 -8.98
C VAL A 384 -28.36 13.05 -8.48
N GLU A 385 -27.74 13.14 -7.31
CA GLU A 385 -27.34 14.43 -6.77
C GLU A 385 -26.11 14.97 -7.52
N SER A 386 -26.04 16.29 -7.67
CA SER A 386 -24.84 16.97 -8.16
C SER A 386 -23.70 16.84 -7.15
N ARG A 387 -22.44 16.90 -7.64
CA ARG A 387 -21.23 16.89 -6.81
C ARG A 387 -21.07 15.65 -5.91
N GLN A 388 -21.62 14.52 -6.32
CA GLN A 388 -21.31 13.21 -5.73
C GLN A 388 -20.19 12.57 -6.54
N TRP A 389 -19.36 11.74 -5.89
CA TRP A 389 -18.24 11.04 -6.54
C TRP A 389 -18.64 10.26 -7.81
N TYR A 390 -19.90 9.85 -7.91
CA TYR A 390 -20.46 9.13 -9.05
C TYR A 390 -21.23 10.01 -10.05
N THR A 391 -21.45 11.31 -9.81
CA THR A 391 -22.33 12.14 -10.65
C THR A 391 -21.89 12.13 -12.12
N GLY A 392 -20.58 12.26 -12.39
CA GLY A 392 -20.05 12.23 -13.76
C GLY A 392 -20.27 10.88 -14.43
N ALA A 393 -20.00 9.79 -13.72
CA ALA A 393 -20.24 8.44 -14.20
C ALA A 393 -21.73 8.16 -14.44
N ALA A 394 -22.62 8.66 -13.58
CA ALA A 394 -24.06 8.53 -13.76
C ALA A 394 -24.56 9.31 -14.99
N ASN A 395 -24.05 10.53 -15.22
CA ASN A 395 -24.36 11.29 -16.43
C ASN A 395 -23.96 10.49 -17.68
N TRP A 396 -22.69 10.07 -17.75
CA TRP A 396 -22.18 9.28 -18.87
C TRP A 396 -22.93 7.96 -19.06
N ALA A 397 -23.22 7.22 -17.99
CA ALA A 397 -23.89 5.92 -18.08
C ALA A 397 -25.33 6.03 -18.59
N ILE A 398 -26.00 7.15 -18.32
CA ILE A 398 -27.34 7.41 -18.86
C ILE A 398 -27.26 7.87 -20.32
N GLU A 399 -26.33 8.77 -20.64
CA GLU A 399 -26.16 9.32 -21.99
C GLU A 399 -25.70 8.27 -23.01
N SER A 400 -24.76 7.40 -22.61
CA SER A 400 -24.27 6.27 -23.42
C SER A 400 -25.30 5.15 -23.58
N GLY A 401 -26.37 5.15 -22.78
CA GLY A 401 -27.39 4.11 -22.79
C GLY A 401 -27.06 2.86 -21.96
N LEU A 402 -25.86 2.79 -21.34
CA LEU A 402 -25.49 1.71 -20.41
C LEU A 402 -26.60 1.48 -19.36
N ILE A 403 -27.02 2.55 -18.68
CA ILE A 403 -28.02 2.51 -17.62
C ILE A 403 -29.25 3.35 -17.99
N ALA A 404 -30.31 2.66 -18.37
CA ALA A 404 -31.61 3.28 -18.61
C ALA A 404 -32.35 3.76 -17.34
N GLY A 405 -31.96 3.27 -16.15
CA GLY A 405 -32.69 3.50 -14.88
C GLY A 405 -33.75 2.45 -14.57
N VAL A 406 -34.39 2.58 -13.41
CA VAL A 406 -35.43 1.68 -12.90
C VAL A 406 -36.73 2.46 -12.73
N ASP A 407 -37.84 1.92 -13.21
CA ASP A 407 -39.15 2.55 -13.03
C ASP A 407 -39.65 2.33 -11.60
N THR A 408 -40.03 3.42 -10.94
CA THR A 408 -40.58 3.41 -9.57
C THR A 408 -41.95 4.09 -9.55
N ALA A 409 -42.67 3.98 -8.43
CA ALA A 409 -43.95 4.69 -8.24
C ALA A 409 -43.84 6.21 -8.41
N GLU A 410 -42.64 6.77 -8.23
CA GLU A 410 -42.36 8.20 -8.32
C GLU A 410 -41.69 8.59 -9.65
N GLY A 411 -41.70 7.68 -10.62
CA GLY A 411 -41.04 7.81 -11.92
C GLY A 411 -39.69 7.08 -11.99
N ARG A 412 -38.98 7.29 -13.08
CA ARG A 412 -37.69 6.65 -13.35
C ARG A 412 -36.60 7.16 -12.41
N ARG A 413 -35.71 6.27 -11.97
CA ARG A 413 -34.65 6.52 -10.98
C ARG A 413 -33.35 5.81 -11.35
N PHE A 414 -32.20 6.39 -11.02
CA PHE A 414 -30.89 5.76 -11.22
C PHE A 414 -30.58 4.73 -10.14
N LYS A 415 -31.02 4.96 -8.90
CA LYS A 415 -30.78 4.11 -7.72
C LYS A 415 -29.29 3.89 -7.44
N PRO A 416 -28.51 4.94 -7.14
CA PRO A 416 -27.04 4.87 -7.11
C PRO A 416 -26.48 3.88 -6.07
N ASN A 417 -27.15 3.76 -4.92
CA ASN A 417 -26.70 2.93 -3.80
C ASN A 417 -27.33 1.53 -3.79
N ASP A 418 -28.30 1.26 -4.67
CA ASP A 418 -28.91 -0.06 -4.74
C ASP A 418 -27.89 -1.04 -5.37
N PRO A 419 -27.79 -2.28 -4.86
CA PRO A 419 -26.98 -3.31 -5.49
C PRO A 419 -27.43 -3.58 -6.92
N VAL A 420 -26.47 -3.82 -7.82
CA VAL A 420 -26.78 -4.30 -9.17
C VAL A 420 -26.98 -5.81 -9.14
N THR A 421 -28.04 -6.29 -9.78
CA THR A 421 -28.33 -7.73 -9.87
C THR A 421 -27.61 -8.38 -11.05
N ARG A 422 -27.48 -9.70 -11.02
CA ARG A 422 -26.85 -10.49 -12.10
C ARG A 422 -27.49 -10.24 -13.47
N GLU A 423 -28.83 -10.22 -13.54
CA GLU A 423 -29.56 -9.94 -14.78
C GLU A 423 -29.40 -8.49 -15.25
N GLN A 424 -29.22 -7.54 -14.32
CA GLN A 424 -28.95 -6.15 -14.67
C GLN A 424 -27.54 -5.95 -15.24
N ILE A 425 -26.51 -6.56 -14.65
CA ILE A 425 -25.13 -6.46 -15.18
C ILE A 425 -25.10 -6.97 -16.63
N VAL A 426 -25.66 -8.15 -16.88
CA VAL A 426 -25.73 -8.75 -18.22
C VAL A 426 -26.40 -7.82 -19.23
N VAL A 427 -27.58 -7.28 -18.89
CA VAL A 427 -28.30 -6.36 -19.78
C VAL A 427 -27.50 -5.07 -20.02
N MET A 428 -26.82 -4.54 -19.01
CA MET A 428 -26.00 -3.34 -19.16
C MET A 428 -24.77 -3.60 -20.04
N LEU A 429 -24.07 -4.71 -19.84
CA LEU A 429 -22.89 -5.05 -20.63
C LEU A 429 -23.23 -5.27 -22.10
N LEU A 430 -24.29 -6.02 -22.41
CA LEU A 430 -24.71 -6.26 -23.79
C LEU A 430 -25.18 -4.99 -24.52
N ARG A 431 -25.68 -3.97 -23.81
CA ARG A 431 -25.99 -2.66 -24.41
C ARG A 431 -24.78 -1.91 -24.92
N MET A 432 -23.58 -2.24 -24.43
CA MET A 432 -22.33 -1.63 -24.86
C MET A 432 -21.66 -2.41 -25.99
N THR A 433 -22.37 -3.36 -26.59
CA THR A 433 -21.86 -4.18 -27.68
C THR A 433 -22.73 -3.99 -28.92
N ASP A 434 -22.10 -3.93 -30.08
CA ASP A 434 -22.79 -3.99 -31.38
C ASP A 434 -22.96 -5.45 -31.87
N THR A 435 -22.75 -6.43 -30.98
CA THR A 435 -22.71 -7.84 -31.33
C THR A 435 -24.13 -8.41 -31.43
N GLU A 436 -24.53 -8.79 -32.64
CA GLU A 436 -25.69 -9.66 -32.82
C GLU A 436 -25.32 -11.09 -32.39
N ILE A 437 -25.97 -11.59 -31.35
CA ILE A 437 -25.74 -12.94 -30.80
C ILE A 437 -26.91 -13.83 -31.24
N ASP A 438 -26.62 -14.85 -32.06
CA ASP A 438 -27.60 -15.87 -32.44
C ASP A 438 -27.63 -16.93 -31.34
N VAL A 439 -28.79 -17.09 -30.69
CA VAL A 439 -28.98 -18.01 -29.56
C VAL A 439 -29.40 -19.37 -30.12
N ASP A 440 -28.58 -20.40 -29.89
CA ASP A 440 -28.91 -21.75 -30.34
C ASP A 440 -30.04 -22.36 -29.49
N ARG A 441 -30.76 -23.31 -30.08
CA ARG A 441 -31.79 -24.12 -29.40
C ARG A 441 -31.23 -24.85 -28.18
N ASP A 442 -29.97 -25.27 -28.23
CA ASP A 442 -29.29 -25.93 -27.11
C ASP A 442 -29.11 -24.97 -25.93
N THR A 443 -28.83 -23.69 -26.18
CA THR A 443 -28.75 -22.64 -25.15
C THR A 443 -30.10 -22.34 -24.53
N GLN A 444 -31.17 -22.35 -25.32
CA GLN A 444 -32.53 -22.24 -24.77
C GLN A 444 -32.87 -23.42 -23.86
N ALA A 445 -32.53 -24.65 -24.27
CA ALA A 445 -32.74 -25.83 -23.44
C ALA A 445 -31.88 -25.80 -22.16
N LEU A 446 -30.64 -25.31 -22.25
CA LEU A 446 -29.76 -25.10 -21.09
C LEU A 446 -30.35 -24.04 -20.14
N PHE A 447 -30.80 -22.89 -20.65
CA PHE A 447 -31.44 -21.86 -19.84
C PHE A 447 -32.64 -22.43 -19.07
N ASP A 448 -33.53 -23.16 -19.76
CA ASP A 448 -34.72 -23.74 -19.13
C ASP A 448 -34.38 -24.88 -18.15
N SER A 449 -33.17 -25.47 -18.23
CA SER A 449 -32.70 -26.48 -17.27
C SER A 449 -32.31 -25.92 -15.91
N TYR A 450 -32.00 -24.62 -15.82
CA TYR A 450 -31.72 -23.97 -14.54
C TYR A 450 -32.99 -23.80 -13.71
N ALA A 451 -32.92 -24.18 -12.43
CA ALA A 451 -34.09 -24.27 -11.55
C ALA A 451 -34.79 -22.93 -11.30
N ASP A 452 -34.09 -21.81 -11.49
CA ASP A 452 -34.55 -20.44 -11.23
C ASP A 452 -34.67 -19.58 -12.49
N SER A 453 -34.56 -20.20 -13.68
CA SER A 453 -34.67 -19.52 -14.98
C SER A 453 -36.03 -18.82 -15.19
N ALA A 454 -37.10 -19.38 -14.63
CA ALA A 454 -38.43 -18.77 -14.63
C ALA A 454 -38.51 -17.48 -13.78
N GLY A 455 -37.54 -17.24 -12.89
CA GLY A 455 -37.42 -16.02 -12.08
C GLY A 455 -36.72 -14.87 -12.81
N THR A 456 -36.15 -15.09 -14.00
CA THR A 456 -35.57 -14.03 -14.82
C THR A 456 -36.65 -13.05 -15.26
N SER A 457 -36.37 -11.76 -15.10
CA SER A 457 -37.28 -10.71 -15.55
C SER A 457 -37.52 -10.78 -17.06
N SER A 458 -38.74 -10.53 -17.50
CA SER A 458 -39.10 -10.61 -18.93
C SER A 458 -38.25 -9.70 -19.82
N TRP A 459 -37.83 -8.53 -19.32
CA TRP A 459 -36.96 -7.59 -20.01
C TRP A 459 -35.49 -8.03 -20.07
N ALA A 460 -35.07 -8.97 -19.22
CA ALA A 460 -33.70 -9.49 -19.18
C ALA A 460 -33.56 -10.84 -19.88
N ARG A 461 -34.66 -11.55 -20.17
CA ARG A 461 -34.63 -12.93 -20.70
C ARG A 461 -33.77 -13.08 -21.95
N GLY A 462 -33.92 -12.18 -22.93
CA GLY A 462 -33.12 -12.21 -24.16
C GLY A 462 -31.62 -12.11 -23.87
N SER A 463 -31.22 -11.04 -23.17
CA SER A 463 -29.83 -10.80 -22.77
C SER A 463 -29.24 -11.93 -21.91
N MET A 464 -30.05 -12.59 -21.07
CA MET A 464 -29.61 -13.73 -20.28
C MET A 464 -29.34 -14.98 -21.12
N LEU A 465 -30.12 -15.20 -22.18
CA LEU A 465 -29.88 -16.26 -23.15
C LEU A 465 -28.62 -15.97 -23.98
N GLU A 466 -28.51 -14.76 -24.52
CA GLU A 466 -27.33 -14.30 -25.26
C GLU A 466 -26.06 -14.41 -24.41
N SER A 467 -26.14 -14.03 -23.13
CA SER A 467 -25.01 -14.14 -22.19
C SER A 467 -24.63 -15.57 -21.84
N LEU A 468 -25.56 -16.52 -21.90
CA LEU A 468 -25.24 -17.94 -21.73
C LEU A 468 -24.54 -18.50 -22.95
N GLU A 469 -24.96 -18.11 -24.15
CA GLU A 469 -24.37 -18.53 -25.42
C GLU A 469 -22.88 -18.18 -25.47
N ILE A 470 -22.53 -16.95 -25.09
CA ILE A 470 -21.16 -16.42 -25.15
C ILE A 470 -20.36 -16.66 -23.85
N GLY A 471 -20.92 -17.35 -22.86
CA GLY A 471 -20.23 -17.62 -21.60
C GLY A 471 -20.05 -16.43 -20.65
N LEU A 472 -20.68 -15.27 -20.94
CA LEU A 472 -20.64 -14.09 -20.06
C LEU A 472 -21.25 -14.41 -18.68
N ILE A 473 -22.38 -15.12 -18.65
CA ILE A 473 -22.96 -15.65 -17.42
C ILE A 473 -22.77 -17.16 -17.32
N VAL A 474 -22.34 -17.61 -16.16
CA VAL A 474 -22.22 -19.03 -15.83
C VAL A 474 -23.06 -19.32 -14.59
N GLY A 475 -23.87 -20.38 -14.66
CA GLY A 475 -24.66 -20.84 -13.53
C GLY A 475 -23.82 -21.65 -12.53
N SER A 476 -24.28 -21.75 -11.29
CA SER A 476 -23.65 -22.55 -10.24
C SER A 476 -24.70 -23.30 -9.43
N GLY A 477 -24.41 -24.56 -9.09
CA GLY A 477 -25.35 -25.41 -8.34
C GLY A 477 -26.71 -25.61 -9.03
N GLY A 478 -26.74 -25.56 -10.37
CA GLY A 478 -27.98 -25.67 -11.16
C GLY A 478 -28.86 -24.42 -11.12
N ARG A 479 -28.30 -23.24 -10.79
CA ARG A 479 -29.02 -21.96 -10.72
C ARG A 479 -28.26 -20.82 -11.41
N LEU A 480 -28.99 -19.87 -12.00
CA LEU A 480 -28.45 -18.65 -12.61
C LEU A 480 -28.40 -17.46 -11.65
N ARG A 481 -29.30 -17.44 -10.67
CA ARG A 481 -29.49 -16.39 -9.66
C ARG A 481 -29.77 -15.00 -10.28
N PRO A 482 -30.69 -14.86 -11.24
CA PRO A 482 -30.82 -13.64 -12.04
C PRO A 482 -31.08 -12.37 -11.20
N GLN A 483 -31.87 -12.47 -10.14
CA GLN A 483 -32.26 -11.34 -9.29
C GLN A 483 -31.36 -11.15 -8.06
N ASP A 484 -30.36 -12.00 -7.86
CA ASP A 484 -29.45 -11.87 -6.72
C ASP A 484 -28.49 -10.68 -6.98
N PRO A 485 -28.17 -9.89 -5.94
CA PRO A 485 -27.11 -8.89 -6.00
C PRO A 485 -25.77 -9.51 -6.40
N CYS A 486 -25.04 -8.86 -7.30
CA CYS A 486 -23.65 -9.21 -7.57
C CYS A 486 -22.75 -8.70 -6.46
N THR A 487 -21.82 -9.53 -6.01
CA THR A 487 -20.69 -9.06 -5.21
C THR A 487 -19.71 -8.27 -6.07
N ARG A 488 -18.78 -7.55 -5.45
CA ARG A 488 -17.69 -6.85 -6.14
C ARG A 488 -16.82 -7.81 -6.96
N ALA A 489 -16.50 -8.99 -6.43
CA ALA A 489 -15.75 -10.01 -7.15
C ALA A 489 -16.55 -10.61 -8.32
N GLU A 490 -17.83 -10.94 -8.13
CA GLU A 490 -18.69 -11.43 -9.22
C GLU A 490 -18.86 -10.37 -10.32
N GLY A 491 -19.07 -9.10 -9.94
CA GLY A 491 -19.15 -7.98 -10.88
C GLY A 491 -17.85 -7.78 -11.67
N GLY A 492 -16.69 -7.91 -11.01
CA GLY A 492 -15.39 -7.92 -11.67
C GLY A 492 -15.29 -9.04 -12.72
N ALA A 493 -15.70 -10.26 -12.38
CA ALA A 493 -15.66 -11.39 -13.32
C ALA A 493 -16.56 -11.18 -14.55
N PHE A 494 -17.74 -10.58 -14.38
CA PHE A 494 -18.59 -10.22 -15.52
C PHE A 494 -17.91 -9.20 -16.44
N ILE A 495 -17.25 -8.19 -15.87
CA ILE A 495 -16.56 -7.15 -16.64
C ILE A 495 -15.37 -7.73 -17.39
N VAL A 496 -14.53 -8.53 -16.73
CA VAL A 496 -13.37 -9.20 -17.36
C VAL A 496 -13.82 -10.04 -18.55
N ARG A 497 -14.82 -10.92 -18.35
CA ARG A 497 -15.35 -11.75 -19.45
C ARG A 497 -15.94 -10.91 -20.57
N ALA A 498 -16.65 -9.84 -20.27
CA ALA A 498 -17.18 -8.98 -21.32
C ALA A 498 -16.03 -8.29 -22.10
N ILE A 499 -14.95 -7.90 -21.44
CA ILE A 499 -13.79 -7.33 -22.13
C ILE A 499 -13.15 -8.36 -23.06
N GLU A 500 -12.99 -9.60 -22.59
CA GLU A 500 -12.36 -10.69 -23.35
C GLU A 500 -13.23 -11.19 -24.51
N GLU A 501 -14.53 -11.38 -24.27
CA GLU A 501 -15.45 -12.06 -25.19
C GLU A 501 -16.22 -11.10 -26.10
N LEU A 502 -16.48 -9.87 -25.64
CA LEU A 502 -17.40 -8.95 -26.32
C LEU A 502 -16.72 -7.74 -26.97
N ALA A 503 -15.40 -7.58 -26.82
CA ALA A 503 -14.66 -6.44 -27.36
C ALA A 503 -15.39 -5.10 -27.14
N ILE A 504 -15.91 -4.92 -25.91
CA ILE A 504 -16.76 -3.78 -25.54
C ILE A 504 -16.08 -2.46 -25.94
N ILE A 505 -16.79 -1.64 -26.74
CA ILE A 505 -16.27 -0.44 -27.44
C ILE A 505 -16.45 0.82 -26.60
#